data_AF-A0A1F3ZAN3-F1
#
_entry.id   AF-A0A1F3ZAN3-F1
#
_cell.length_a   1.000
_cell.length_b   1.000
_cell.length_c   1.000
_cell.angle_alpha   90.00
_cell.angle_beta   90.00
_cell.angle_gamma   90.00
#
_symmetry.space_group_name_H-M   'P 1'
#
loop_
_entity.id
_entity.type
_entity.pdbx_description
1 polymer ?
#
loop_
_entity_poly.entity_id
_entity_poly.type
_entity_poly.pdbx_seq_one_letter_code
_entity_poly.pdbx_strand_id
1 'polypeptide(L)' 'MTGLVIKDLPEKLHRQLKERASRHHRSMTKEVLAMLEQALAKDAVSPPIAQPFKGGFALTDDFIERARREGRE' A
#
# COMPACT_ATOMS: atom_id res chain seq x y z
N MET A 1 6.38 -8.88 -23.88
CA MET A 1 6.06 -7.54 -23.33
C MET A 1 4.70 -7.15 -23.86
N THR A 2 3.73 -6.91 -22.99
CA THR A 2 2.38 -6.51 -23.40
C THR A 2 2.28 -4.99 -23.30
N GLY A 3 1.86 -4.33 -24.38
CA GLY A 3 1.65 -2.88 -24.43
C GLY A 3 0.16 -2.56 -24.39
N LEU A 4 -0.21 -1.49 -23.67
CA LEU A 4 -1.56 -0.92 -23.68
C LEU A 4 -1.50 0.43 -24.42
N VAL A 5 -2.33 0.59 -25.44
CA VAL A 5 -2.46 1.85 -26.18
C VAL A 5 -3.88 2.37 -26.01
N ILE A 6 -4.00 3.60 -25.50
CA ILE A 6 -5.28 4.30 -25.42
C ILE A 6 -5.35 5.25 -26.62
N LYS A 7 -6.19 4.92 -27.59
CA LYS A 7 -6.40 5.75 -28.78
C LYS A 7 -7.31 6.94 -28.42
N ASP A 8 -7.09 8.07 -29.09
CA ASP A 8 -7.93 9.27 -28.99
C ASP A 8 -8.12 9.77 -27.54
N LEU A 9 -7.02 9.79 -26.77
CA LEU A 9 -7.01 10.29 -25.40
C LEU A 9 -7.35 11.79 -25.39
N PRO A 10 -8.40 12.23 -24.68
CA PRO A 10 -8.76 13.64 -24.62
C PRO A 10 -7.60 14.50 -24.10
N GLU A 11 -7.35 15.64 -24.74
CA GLU A 11 -6.18 16.48 -24.45
C GLU A 11 -6.13 16.96 -22.99
N LYS A 12 -7.30 17.29 -22.43
CA LYS A 12 -7.46 17.63 -21.01
C LYS A 12 -6.93 16.50 -20.09
N LEU A 13 -7.24 15.25 -20.44
CA LEU A 13 -6.87 14.07 -19.66
C LEU A 13 -5.38 13.75 -19.81
N HIS A 14 -4.85 13.90 -21.01
CA HIS A 14 -3.40 13.84 -21.26
C HIS A 14 -2.63 14.87 -20.41
N ARG A 15 -3.11 16.11 -20.34
CA ARG A 15 -2.48 17.16 -19.53
C ARG A 15 -2.49 16.81 -18.04
N GLN A 16 -3.63 16.35 -17.53
CA GLN A 16 -3.77 15.93 -16.13
C GLN A 16 -2.83 14.76 -15.78
N LEU A 17 -2.70 13.78 -16.67
CA LEU A 17 -1.77 12.66 -16.49
C LEU A 17 -0.31 13.15 -16.43
N LYS A 18 0.07 14.08 -17.31
CA LYS A 18 1.42 14.66 -17.33
C LYS A 18 1.73 15.43 -16.05
N GLU A 19 0.82 16.30 -15.62
CA GLU A 19 0.96 17.06 -14.36
C GLU A 19 1.11 16.12 -13.15
N ARG A 20 0.27 15.09 -13.08
CA ARG A 20 0.30 14.11 -12.00
C ARG A 20 1.60 13.28 -12.02
N ALA A 21 2.03 12.82 -13.19
CA ALA A 21 3.31 12.10 -13.33
C ALA A 21 4.50 12.94 -12.85
N SER A 22 4.52 14.25 -13.18
CA SER A 22 5.52 15.19 -12.67
C SER A 22 5.50 15.32 -11.15
N ARG A 23 4.31 15.42 -10.53
CA ARG A 23 4.17 15.50 -9.06
C ARG A 23 4.68 14.24 -8.35
N HIS A 24 4.51 13.07 -8.96
CA HIS A 24 4.97 11.80 -8.38
C HIS A 24 6.39 11.41 -8.81
N HIS A 25 7.10 12.28 -9.54
CA HIS A 25 8.44 12.03 -10.08
C HIS A 25 8.51 10.72 -10.90
N ARG A 26 7.47 10.44 -11.68
CA ARG A 26 7.33 9.23 -12.51
C ARG A 26 7.18 9.60 -13.98
N SER A 27 7.50 8.66 -14.87
CA SER A 27 7.10 8.79 -16.27
C SER A 27 5.58 8.63 -16.39
N MET A 28 4.99 9.18 -17.45
CA MET A 28 3.54 9.10 -17.67
C MET A 28 3.05 7.64 -17.73
N THR A 29 3.78 6.76 -18.41
CA THR A 29 3.46 5.32 -18.46
C THR A 29 3.47 4.68 -17.08
N LYS A 30 4.47 4.98 -16.23
CA LYS A 30 4.53 4.46 -14.85
C LYS A 30 3.38 5.00 -13.99
N GLU A 31 2.97 6.25 -14.22
CA GLU A 31 1.83 6.83 -13.52
C GLU A 31 0.51 6.16 -13.91
N VAL A 32 0.30 5.88 -15.20
CA VAL A 32 -0.87 5.11 -15.67
C VAL A 32 -0.89 3.70 -15.08
N LEU A 33 0.27 3.01 -15.06
CA LEU A 33 0.38 1.69 -14.43
C LEU A 33 0.03 1.74 -12.94
N ALA A 34 0.57 2.71 -12.20
CA ALA A 34 0.27 2.86 -10.78
C ALA A 34 -1.22 3.14 -10.51
N MET A 35 -1.88 3.91 -11.38
CA MET A 35 -3.33 4.13 -11.27
C MET A 35 -4.13 2.86 -11.53
N LEU A 36 -3.74 2.06 -12.53
CA LEU A 36 -4.37 0.77 -12.82
C LEU A 36 -4.19 -0.20 -11.66
N GLU A 37 -2.99 -0.30 -11.09
CA GLU A 37 -2.71 -1.11 -9.90
C GLU A 37 -3.58 -0.69 -8.72
N GLN A 38 -3.67 0.62 -8.45
CA GLN A 38 -4.51 1.13 -7.36
C GLN A 38 -6.00 0.88 -7.60
N ALA A 39 -6.49 1.03 -8.83
CA ALA A 39 -7.87 0.76 -9.17
C ALA A 39 -8.23 -0.71 -8.96
N LEU A 40 -7.38 -1.62 -9.44
CA LEU A 40 -7.56 -3.06 -9.27
C LEU A 40 -7.40 -3.52 -7.82
N ALA A 41 -6.48 -2.91 -7.06
CA ALA A 41 -6.31 -3.19 -5.64
C ALA A 41 -7.48 -2.69 -4.78
N LYS A 42 -8.20 -1.65 -5.22
CA LYS A 42 -9.38 -1.14 -4.51
C LYS A 42 -10.55 -2.12 -4.58
N ASP A 43 -10.64 -2.88 -5.67
CA ASP A 43 -11.66 -3.92 -5.85
C ASP A 43 -11.28 -5.25 -5.18
N ALA A 44 -9.99 -5.44 -4.86
CA ALA A 44 -9.57 -6.50 -3.97
C ALA A 44 -10.14 -6.17 -2.57
N VAL A 45 -11.17 -6.91 -2.18
CA VAL A 45 -11.72 -6.87 -0.82
C VAL A 45 -10.53 -7.03 0.14
N SER A 46 -10.13 -5.93 0.78
CA SER A 46 -9.14 -5.99 1.84
C SER A 46 -9.62 -7.06 2.81
N PRO A 47 -8.80 -8.07 3.16
CA PRO A 47 -9.22 -9.04 4.14
C PRO A 47 -9.67 -8.27 5.38
N PRO A 48 -10.80 -8.66 5.98
CA PRO A 48 -11.30 -7.95 7.16
C PRO A 48 -10.15 -7.85 8.16
N ILE A 49 -9.95 -6.65 8.71
CA ILE A 49 -8.91 -6.40 9.71
C ILE A 49 -9.03 -7.50 10.74
N ALA A 50 -7.98 -8.32 10.87
CA ALA A 50 -7.98 -9.39 11.86
C ALA A 50 -8.23 -8.75 13.22
N GLN A 51 -9.24 -9.24 13.91
CA GLN A 51 -9.57 -8.77 15.26
C GLN A 51 -8.31 -8.87 16.14
N PRO A 52 -8.01 -7.83 16.95
CA PRO A 52 -6.81 -7.84 17.79
C PRO A 52 -6.74 -9.12 18.60
N PHE A 53 -5.60 -9.80 18.53
CA PHE A 53 -5.37 -11.01 19.33
C PHE A 53 -5.47 -10.64 20.81
N LYS A 54 -6.52 -11.14 21.47
CA LYS A 54 -6.65 -11.03 22.93
C LYS A 54 -5.74 -12.09 23.55
N GLY A 55 -4.57 -11.67 24.03
CA GLY A 55 -3.66 -12.53 24.78
C GLY A 55 -4.32 -13.07 26.06
N GLY A 56 -3.84 -14.23 26.53
CA GLY A 56 -4.36 -14.88 27.74
C GLY A 56 -3.91 -14.25 29.07
N PHE A 57 -3.01 -13.28 29.03
CA PHE A 57 -2.51 -12.57 30.20
C PHE A 57 -2.13 -11.12 29.82
N ALA A 58 -2.09 -10.25 30.83
CA ALA A 58 -1.66 -8.87 30.63
C ALA A 58 -0.13 -8.81 30.48
N LEU A 59 0.35 -8.14 29.43
CA LEU A 59 1.76 -7.77 29.30
C LEU A 59 2.04 -6.61 30.26
N THR A 60 2.34 -6.93 31.52
CA THR A 60 2.75 -5.94 32.54
C THR A 60 4.25 -5.69 32.48
N ASP A 61 4.68 -4.54 33.01
CA ASP A 61 6.12 -4.22 33.11
C ASP A 61 6.89 -5.27 33.91
N ASP A 62 6.28 -5.81 34.98
CA ASP A 62 6.84 -6.91 35.78
C ASP A 62 7.07 -8.18 34.95
N PHE A 63 6.14 -8.51 34.03
CA PHE A 63 6.30 -9.65 33.13
C PHE A 63 7.48 -9.45 32.18
N ILE A 64 7.62 -8.23 31.64
CA ILE A 64 8.70 -7.89 30.69
C ILE A 64 10.07 -7.97 31.39
N GLU A 65 10.19 -7.41 32.58
CA GLU A 65 11.44 -7.43 33.35
C GLU A 65 11.85 -8.84 33.76
N ARG A 66 10.88 -9.67 34.17
CA ARG A 66 11.12 -11.08 34.48
C ARG A 66 11.62 -11.85 33.26
N ALA A 67 10.94 -11.73 32.12
CA ALA A 67 11.34 -12.41 30.88
C ALA A 67 12.73 -11.99 30.40
N ARG A 68 13.09 -10.70 30.55
CA ARG A 68 14.45 -10.19 30.24
C ARG A 68 15.53 -10.79 31.13
N ARG A 69 15.22 -11.03 32.40
CA ARG A 69 16.16 -11.63 33.37
C ARG A 69 16.38 -13.11 33.09
N GLU A 70 15.29 -13.85 32.85
CA GLU A 70 15.35 -15.30 32.54
C GLU A 70 16.14 -15.60 31.25
N GLY A 71 16.15 -14.71 30.26
CA GLY A 71 16.93 -14.89 29.02
C GLY A 71 18.41 -14.45 29.10
N ARG A 72 18.89 -13.95 30.24
CA ARG A 72 20.30 -13.56 30.45
C ARG A 72 21.12 -14.57 31.26
N GLU A 73 20.47 -15.57 31.85
CA GLU A 73 21.14 -16.73 32.48
C GLU A 73 21.40 -17.82 31.43
#